data_AF-A0A945A983-F1
#
_entry.id   AF-A0A945A983-F1
#
_cell.length_a   1.000
_cell.length_b   1.000
_cell.length_c   1.000
_cell.angle_alpha   90.00
_cell.angle_beta   90.00
_cell.angle_gamma   90.00
#
_symmetry.space_group_name_H-M   'P 1'
#
loop_
_entity.id
_entity.type
_entity.pdbx_description
1 polymer ?
#
loop_
_entity_poly.entity_id
_entity_poly.type
_entity_poly.pdbx_seq_one_letter_code
_entity_poly.pdbx_strand_id
1 'polypeptide(L)'
;MTADNWQTLLTNKDENLLKRLTDIYGDNPEILESRLPLYQQAVETFINAYGETHEIIISRAPGRINLLGNHIEHRGGYVNYVAVNR
;
A
#
# COMPACT_ATOMS: atom_id res chain seq x y z
N MET A 1 7.50 -14.90 -5.77
CA MET A 1 8.30 -13.80 -6.38
C MET A 1 9.24 -13.27 -5.32
N THR A 2 10.52 -13.17 -5.66
CA THR A 2 11.60 -12.80 -4.74
C THR A 2 11.69 -11.29 -4.53
N ALA A 3 12.37 -10.86 -3.47
CA ALA A 3 12.46 -9.45 -3.09
C ALA A 3 13.24 -8.61 -4.13
N ASP A 4 14.30 -9.14 -4.73
CA ASP A 4 15.03 -8.54 -5.87
C ASP A 4 14.12 -8.34 -7.11
N ASN A 5 13.25 -9.31 -7.40
CA ASN A 5 12.28 -9.21 -8.48
C ASN A 5 11.26 -8.10 -8.19
N TRP A 6 10.76 -7.99 -6.95
CA TRP A 6 9.92 -6.87 -6.53
C TRP A 6 10.63 -5.52 -6.67
N GLN A 7 11.88 -5.42 -6.23
CA GLN A 7 12.69 -4.20 -6.34
C GLN A 7 12.89 -3.77 -7.80
N THR A 8 13.11 -4.74 -8.69
CA THR A 8 13.26 -4.51 -10.13
C THR A 8 11.96 -3.98 -10.75
N LEU A 9 10.82 -4.60 -10.47
CA LEU A 9 9.51 -4.13 -10.97
C LEU A 9 9.16 -2.73 -10.48
N LEU A 10 9.42 -2.45 -9.19
CA LEU A 10 9.18 -1.14 -8.59
C LEU A 10 10.11 -0.06 -9.15
N THR A 11 11.37 -0.39 -9.41
CA THR A 11 12.36 0.56 -9.98
C THR A 11 12.05 0.86 -11.44
N ASN A 12 11.72 -0.18 -12.22
CA ASN A 12 11.41 -0.04 -13.64
C ASN A 12 10.03 0.55 -13.91
N LYS A 13 9.21 0.75 -12.87
CA LYS A 13 7.83 1.24 -12.98
C LYS A 13 7.02 0.41 -13.97
N ASP A 14 7.04 -0.91 -13.78
CA ASP A 14 6.32 -1.87 -14.63
C ASP A 14 4.85 -1.43 -14.88
N GLU A 15 4.39 -1.56 -16.12
CA GLU A 15 3.06 -1.04 -16.52
C GLU A 15 1.91 -1.73 -15.78
N ASN A 16 2.00 -3.04 -15.54
CA ASN A 16 0.96 -3.76 -14.81
C ASN A 16 0.95 -3.37 -13.33
N LEU A 17 2.14 -3.13 -12.75
CA LEU A 17 2.28 -2.62 -11.40
C LEU A 17 1.69 -1.21 -11.27
N LEU A 18 2.02 -0.30 -12.18
CA LEU A 18 1.45 1.05 -12.19
C LEU A 18 -0.06 1.02 -12.35
N LYS A 19 -0.58 0.21 -13.26
CA LYS A 19 -2.03 0.01 -13.42
C LYS A 19 -2.67 -0.47 -12.12
N ARG A 20 -2.04 -1.41 -11.43
CA ARG A 20 -2.54 -1.90 -10.13
C ARG A 20 -2.53 -0.82 -9.06
N LEU A 21 -1.53 0.06 -9.05
CA LEU A 21 -1.49 1.20 -8.13
C LEU A 21 -2.60 2.21 -8.47
N THR A 22 -2.85 2.47 -9.77
CA THR A 22 -3.97 3.29 -10.23
C THR A 22 -5.32 2.72 -9.79
N ASP A 23 -5.51 1.39 -9.88
CA ASP A 23 -6.74 0.74 -9.41
C ASP A 23 -6.97 0.93 -7.89
N ILE A 24 -5.90 1.03 -7.10
CA ILE A 24 -5.96 1.16 -5.63
C ILE A 24 -6.12 2.62 -5.18
N TYR A 25 -5.38 3.53 -5.81
CA TYR A 25 -5.22 4.91 -5.35
C TYR A 25 -5.96 5.93 -6.22
N GLY A 26 -6.48 5.53 -7.38
CA GLY A 26 -7.02 6.41 -8.40
C GLY A 26 -5.96 6.91 -9.37
N ASP A 27 -6.37 7.77 -10.29
CA ASP A 27 -5.59 8.30 -11.40
C ASP A 27 -4.88 9.63 -11.09
N ASN A 28 -4.93 10.09 -9.83
CA ASN A 28 -4.21 11.30 -9.41
C ASN A 28 -2.69 11.07 -9.46
N PRO A 29 -1.94 11.78 -10.34
CA PRO A 29 -0.50 11.56 -10.50
C PRO A 29 0.31 11.84 -9.25
N GLU A 30 -0.02 12.89 -8.49
CA GLU A 30 0.70 13.26 -7.26
C GLU A 30 0.58 12.16 -6.20
N ILE A 31 -0.61 11.55 -6.10
CA ILE A 31 -0.82 10.42 -5.19
C ILE A 31 0.03 9.24 -5.66
N LEU A 32 -0.02 8.85 -6.93
CA LEU A 32 0.74 7.69 -7.44
C LEU A 32 2.26 7.88 -7.25
N GLU A 33 2.78 9.07 -7.56
CA GLU A 33 4.18 9.43 -7.37
C GLU A 33 4.60 9.38 -5.90
N SER A 34 3.71 9.73 -4.97
CA SER A 34 3.97 9.62 -3.53
C SER A 34 3.99 8.18 -3.01
N ARG A 35 3.32 7.23 -3.67
CA ARG A 35 3.16 5.86 -3.17
C ARG A 35 4.29 4.94 -3.57
N LEU A 36 4.78 5.05 -4.80
CA LEU A 36 5.84 4.18 -5.31
C LEU A 36 7.10 4.16 -4.41
N PRO A 37 7.61 5.30 -3.89
CA PRO A 37 8.76 5.31 -3.00
C PRO A 37 8.54 4.54 -1.69
N LEU A 38 7.31 4.51 -1.17
CA LEU A 38 6.99 3.78 0.07
C LEU A 38 7.11 2.27 -0.13
N TYR A 39 6.67 1.76 -1.28
CA TYR A 39 6.83 0.34 -1.63
C TYR A 39 8.29 -0.02 -1.87
N GLN A 40 9.05 0.85 -2.57
CA GLN A 40 10.49 0.68 -2.76
C GLN A 40 11.22 0.62 -1.42
N GLN A 41 10.95 1.58 -0.52
CA GLN A 41 11.55 1.63 0.81
C GLN A 41 11.20 0.38 1.63
N ALA A 42 9.96 -0.13 1.55
CA ALA A 42 9.56 -1.34 2.26
C ALA A 42 10.33 -2.58 1.78
N VAL A 43 10.48 -2.73 0.46
CA VAL A 43 11.25 -3.85 -0.12
C VAL A 43 12.73 -3.71 0.20
N GLU A 44 13.32 -2.52 0.07
CA GLU A 44 14.71 -2.26 0.43
C GLU A 44 14.99 -2.56 1.91
N THR A 45 14.08 -2.14 2.79
CA THR A 45 14.18 -2.44 4.23
C THR A 45 14.14 -3.94 4.48
N PHE A 46 13.28 -4.69 3.78
CA PHE A 46 13.24 -6.14 3.89
C PHE A 46 14.55 -6.78 3.39
N ILE A 47 15.05 -6.37 2.21
CA ILE A 47 16.29 -6.88 1.63
C ILE A 47 17.47 -6.67 2.59
N ASN A 48 17.59 -5.47 3.17
CA ASN A 48 18.65 -5.14 4.12
C ASN A 48 18.59 -6.01 5.40
N ALA A 49 17.40 -6.41 5.83
CA ALA A 49 17.22 -7.20 7.04
C ALA A 49 17.33 -8.72 6.82
N TYR A 50 16.89 -9.22 5.66
CA TYR A 50 16.67 -10.66 5.43
C TYR A 50 17.34 -11.19 4.14
N GLY A 51 17.87 -10.32 3.28
CA GLY A 51 18.46 -10.70 1.99
C GLY A 51 17.46 -10.72 0.84
N GLU A 52 17.97 -10.60 -0.39
CA GLU A 52 17.19 -10.29 -1.59
C GLU A 52 16.49 -11.48 -2.27
N THR A 53 16.99 -12.70 -2.03
CA THR A 53 16.53 -13.91 -2.74
C THR A 53 15.29 -14.56 -2.13
N HIS A 54 14.81 -14.05 -0.98
CA HIS A 54 13.63 -14.58 -0.32
C HIS A 54 12.36 -14.25 -1.09
N GLU A 55 11.45 -15.22 -1.19
CA GLU A 55 10.11 -14.97 -1.70
C GLU A 55 9.29 -14.13 -0.71
N ILE A 56 8.68 -13.06 -1.23
CA ILE A 56 7.86 -12.15 -0.42
C ILE A 56 6.54 -11.81 -1.12
N ILE A 57 5.59 -11.40 -0.29
CA ILE A 57 4.31 -10.83 -0.71
C ILE A 57 4.21 -9.43 -0.10
N ILE A 58 3.80 -8.46 -0.92
CA ILE A 58 3.47 -7.11 -0.46
C ILE A 58 1.97 -7.08 -0.17
N SER A 59 1.59 -6.75 1.07
CA SER A 59 0.20 -6.54 1.48
C SER A 59 0.01 -5.13 2.04
N ARG A 60 -1.18 -4.55 1.81
CA ARG A 60 -1.52 -3.18 2.20
C ARG A 60 -2.89 -3.14 2.86
N ALA A 61 -2.98 -2.49 4.01
CA ALA A 61 -4.22 -2.20 4.71
C ALA A 61 -4.31 -0.69 5.01
N PRO A 62 -5.28 0.06 4.45
CA PRO A 62 -5.41 1.48 4.74
C PRO A 62 -5.86 1.74 6.16
N GLY A 63 -5.46 2.88 6.71
CA GLY A 63 -6.10 3.44 7.90
C GLY A 63 -7.55 3.86 7.60
N ARG A 64 -8.29 4.19 8.65
CA ARG A 64 -9.67 4.68 8.55
C ARG A 64 -9.92 5.87 9.46
N ILE A 65 -10.80 6.76 9.02
CA ILE A 65 -11.41 7.79 9.87
C ILE A 65 -12.87 7.45 10.14
N ASN A 66 -13.39 7.91 11.28
CA ASN A 66 -14.81 7.84 11.58
C ASN A 66 -15.44 9.22 11.43
N LEU A 67 -16.37 9.37 10.50
CA LEU A 67 -17.06 10.63 10.27
C LEU A 67 -18.19 10.85 11.28
N LEU A 68 -18.85 9.78 11.71
CA LEU A 68 -19.99 9.83 12.64
C LEU A 68 -20.19 8.48 13.33
N GLY A 69 -20.72 8.52 14.56
CA GLY A 69 -20.98 7.30 15.34
C GLY A 69 -19.75 6.85 16.10
N ASN A 70 -19.18 7.74 16.91
CA ASN A 70 -18.07 7.41 17.80
C ASN A 70 -18.58 6.68 19.04
N HIS A 71 -17.89 5.63 19.48
CA HIS A 71 -18.17 4.85 20.69
C HIS A 71 -19.55 4.16 20.71
N ILE A 72 -20.14 3.89 19.54
CA ILE A 72 -21.39 3.13 19.41
C ILE A 72 -21.21 1.81 18.66
N GLU A 73 -20.03 1.58 18.09
CA GLU A 73 -19.66 0.36 17.37
C GLU A 73 -19.81 -0.90 18.24
N HIS A 74 -19.40 -0.82 19.51
CA HIS A 74 -19.49 -1.94 20.45
C HIS A 74 -20.92 -2.21 20.96
N ARG A 75 -21.88 -1.37 20.58
CA ARG A 75 -23.30 -1.46 20.95
C ARG A 75 -24.20 -1.82 19.76
N GLY A 76 -23.62 -2.14 18.61
CA GLY A 76 -24.37 -2.41 17.37
C GLY A 76 -24.92 -1.15 16.70
N GLY A 77 -24.42 0.04 17.04
CA GLY A 77 -24.80 1.28 16.38
C GLY A 77 -24.20 1.39 14.97
N TYR A 78 -24.86 2.15 14.11
CA TYR A 78 -24.36 2.45 12.76
C TYR A 78 -23.18 3.42 12.82
N VAL A 79 -22.13 3.12 12.06
CA VAL A 79 -20.89 3.91 11.98
C VAL A 79 -20.66 4.39 10.56
N ASN A 80 -19.90 5.47 10.40
CA ASN A 80 -19.57 6.03 9.09
C ASN A 80 -18.04 6.08 8.90
N TYR A 81 -17.46 4.92 8.58
CA TYR A 81 -16.03 4.81 8.33
C TYR A 81 -15.68 5.10 6.88
N VAL A 82 -14.55 5.77 6.69
CA VAL A 82 -13.94 5.98 5.38
C VAL A 82 -12.46 5.59 5.45
N ALA A 83 -12.01 4.79 4.49
CA ALA A 83 -10.61 4.46 4.34
C ALA A 83 -9.82 5.70 3.90
N VAL A 84 -8.66 5.92 4.48
CA VAL A 84 -7.79 7.05 4.16
C VAL A 84 -6.49 6.60 3.52
N ASN A 85 -6.06 7.36 2.52
CA ASN A 85 -4.76 7.20 1.87
C ASN A 85 -3.73 8.06 2.60
N ARG A 86 -3.32 7.61 3.79
CA ARG A 86 -2.19 8.21 4.52
C ARG A 86 -0.91 7.49 4.15
#